data_AF-A0A2V9PWH1-F1
#
_entry.id   AF-A0A2V9PWH1-F1
#
_cell.length_a   1.000
_cell.length_b   1.000
_cell.length_c   1.000
_cell.angle_alpha   90.00
_cell.angle_beta   90.00
_cell.angle_gamma   90.00
#
_symmetry.space_group_name_H-M   'P 1'
#
loop_
_entity.id
_entity.type
_entity.pdbx_description
1 polymer ?
#
loop_
_entity_poly.entity_id
_entity_poly.type
_entity_poly.pdbx_seq_one_letter_code
_entity_poly.pdbx_strand_id
1 'polypeptide(L)'
;MINEIGIISADDTAQVDPNHVAKPIPASYWNLAGAEYAYIFAELSQLGIDVAGESQLVGYPTQFPSVSMVDWNNGKPNARLWVLKLLHDNFGPGDKIVEISPSSRPAPEQPYVTGLAVVTRAGKRKMLLVNKRDRNLDLSIAGA
;
A
#
# COMPACT_ATOMS: atom_id res chain seq x y z
N MET A 1 -11.61 -0.24 13.31
CA MET A 1 -10.28 -0.88 13.25
C MET A 1 -10.36 -2.04 12.28
N ILE A 2 -9.38 -2.15 11.38
CA ILE A 2 -9.12 -3.36 10.59
C ILE A 2 -7.89 -4.03 11.20
N ASN A 3 -8.01 -5.29 11.58
CA ASN A 3 -6.96 -6.02 12.31
C ASN A 3 -5.79 -6.45 11.40
N GLU A 4 -6.06 -6.71 10.12
CA GLU A 4 -5.08 -7.27 9.21
C GLU A 4 -5.35 -6.83 7.77
N ILE A 5 -4.32 -6.27 7.13
CA ILE A 5 -4.32 -5.98 5.70
C ILE A 5 -3.10 -6.62 5.04
N GLY A 6 -3.34 -7.34 3.95
CA GLY A 6 -2.28 -7.88 3.11
C GLY A 6 -2.74 -8.83 2.05
N ILE A 7 -1.74 -9.32 1.31
CA ILE A 7 -1.94 -10.26 0.22
C ILE A 7 -1.18 -11.53 0.49
N ILE A 8 -1.79 -12.65 0.08
CA ILE A 8 -1.22 -13.98 0.19
C ILE A 8 -1.08 -14.52 -1.22
N SER A 9 0.13 -14.91 -1.59
CA SER A 9 0.40 -15.66 -2.82
C SER A 9 -0.28 -17.02 -2.75
N ALA A 10 -0.88 -17.45 -3.86
CA ALA A 10 -1.39 -18.81 -3.99
C ALA A 10 -0.27 -19.88 -3.84
N ASP A 11 1.00 -19.52 -4.07
CA ASP A 11 2.13 -20.42 -3.85
C ASP A 11 2.31 -20.77 -2.36
N ASP A 12 1.93 -19.87 -1.45
CA ASP A 12 2.07 -20.10 0.00
C ASP A 12 1.14 -21.22 0.48
N THR A 13 -0.05 -21.35 -0.12
CA THR A 13 -0.99 -22.44 0.22
C THR A 13 -0.58 -23.77 -0.39
N ALA A 14 0.23 -23.76 -1.46
CA ALA A 14 0.73 -24.97 -2.12
C ALA A 14 1.83 -25.67 -1.30
N GLN A 15 2.41 -25.03 -0.29
CA GLN A 15 3.48 -25.58 0.54
C GLN A 15 3.09 -26.81 1.37
N VAL A 16 1.79 -27.11 1.49
CA VAL A 16 1.31 -28.33 2.15
C VAL A 16 1.59 -29.59 1.33
N ASP A 17 1.85 -29.46 0.03
CA ASP A 17 2.25 -30.58 -0.83
C ASP A 17 3.75 -30.87 -0.63
N PRO A 18 4.13 -32.09 -0.19
CA PRO A 18 5.54 -32.46 0.01
C PRO A 18 6.38 -32.44 -1.27
N ASN A 19 5.77 -32.41 -2.45
CA ASN A 19 6.47 -32.29 -3.73
C ASN A 19 6.55 -30.85 -4.23
N HIS A 20 5.97 -29.89 -3.52
CA HIS A 20 6.01 -28.49 -3.91
C HIS A 20 7.43 -27.92 -3.75
N VAL A 21 7.87 -27.18 -4.76
CA VAL A 21 9.13 -26.43 -4.72
C VAL A 21 8.79 -24.97 -4.80
N ALA A 22 8.90 -24.28 -3.66
CA ALA A 22 8.65 -22.85 -3.55
C ALA A 22 9.52 -22.07 -4.55
N LYS A 23 8.89 -21.20 -5.33
CA LYS A 23 9.58 -20.35 -6.29
C LYS A 23 9.91 -18.99 -5.66
N PRO A 24 11.00 -18.33 -6.07
CA PRO A 24 11.25 -16.96 -5.65
C PRO A 24 10.08 -16.05 -6.02
N ILE A 25 9.61 -15.27 -5.04
CA ILE A 25 8.53 -14.30 -5.27
C ILE A 25 9.07 -13.14 -6.12
N PRO A 26 8.45 -12.85 -7.27
CA PRO A 26 8.98 -11.84 -8.19
C PRO A 26 8.89 -10.42 -7.61
N ALA A 27 9.81 -9.54 -8.00
CA ALA A 27 9.82 -8.14 -7.56
C ALA A 27 8.50 -7.40 -7.86
N SER A 28 7.82 -7.75 -8.97
CA SER A 28 6.52 -7.20 -9.34
C SER A 28 5.44 -7.48 -8.30
N TYR A 29 5.46 -8.66 -7.68
CA TYR A 29 4.52 -9.00 -6.60
C TYR A 29 4.70 -8.05 -5.42
N TRP A 30 5.94 -7.85 -4.96
CA TRP A 30 6.23 -6.95 -3.85
C TRP A 30 5.82 -5.50 -4.14
N ASN A 31 6.06 -5.04 -5.36
CA ASN A 31 5.64 -3.69 -5.78
C ASN A 31 4.11 -3.55 -5.79
N LEU A 32 3.39 -4.57 -6.28
CA LEU A 32 1.93 -4.58 -6.27
C LEU A 32 1.39 -4.65 -4.84
N ALA A 33 1.99 -5.48 -3.98
CA ALA A 33 1.66 -5.57 -2.55
C ALA A 33 1.80 -4.22 -1.84
N GLY A 34 2.87 -3.48 -2.15
CA GLY A 34 3.09 -2.12 -1.66
C GLY A 34 2.04 -1.13 -2.18
N ALA A 35 1.76 -1.15 -3.49
CA ALA A 35 0.75 -0.28 -4.10
C ALA A 35 -0.65 -0.53 -3.53
N GLU A 36 -1.05 -1.79 -3.35
CA GLU A 36 -2.31 -2.17 -2.74
C GLU A 36 -2.38 -1.73 -1.27
N TYR A 37 -1.29 -1.87 -0.52
CA TYR A 37 -1.23 -1.40 0.87
C TYR A 37 -1.48 0.11 0.97
N ALA A 38 -0.85 0.90 0.09
CA ALA A 38 -1.10 2.34 0.00
C ALA A 38 -2.54 2.68 -0.44
N TYR A 39 -3.10 1.90 -1.36
CA TYR A 39 -4.49 2.03 -1.80
C TYR A 39 -5.45 1.81 -0.62
N ILE A 40 -5.33 0.69 0.08
CA ILE A 40 -6.17 0.35 1.23
C ILE A 40 -6.02 1.39 2.33
N PHE A 41 -4.80 1.85 2.62
CA PHE A 41 -4.57 2.93 3.59
C PHE A 41 -5.35 4.20 3.23
N ALA A 42 -5.33 4.61 1.96
CA ALA A 42 -6.06 5.78 1.50
C ALA A 42 -7.58 5.64 1.69
N GLU A 43 -8.13 4.50 1.27
CA GLU A 43 -9.57 4.21 1.38
C GLU A 43 -10.01 4.14 2.86
N LEU A 44 -9.26 3.42 3.70
CA LEU A 44 -9.55 3.32 5.14
C LEU A 44 -9.47 4.67 5.84
N SER A 45 -8.50 5.52 5.46
CA SER A 45 -8.38 6.88 6.00
C SER A 45 -9.60 7.73 5.65
N GLN A 46 -10.07 7.67 4.40
CA GLN A 46 -11.25 8.40 3.95
C GLN A 46 -12.55 7.91 4.62
N LEU A 47 -12.62 6.62 4.95
CA LEU A 47 -13.71 6.03 5.73
C LEU A 47 -13.65 6.37 7.23
N GLY A 48 -12.60 7.04 7.70
CA GLY A 48 -12.43 7.38 9.11
C GLY A 48 -12.04 6.19 9.99
N ILE A 49 -11.36 5.19 9.43
CA ILE A 49 -10.85 4.04 10.19
C ILE A 49 -9.51 4.43 10.84
N ASP A 50 -9.48 4.46 12.17
CA ASP A 50 -8.33 4.96 12.93
C ASP A 50 -7.10 4.03 12.94
N VAL A 51 -7.31 2.72 12.76
CA VAL A 51 -6.26 1.71 12.89
C VAL A 51 -6.41 0.63 11.83
N ALA A 52 -5.31 0.37 11.11
CA ALA A 52 -5.12 -0.75 10.20
C ALA A 52 -3.87 -1.53 10.62
N GLY A 53 -4.03 -2.80 11.01
CA GLY A 53 -2.92 -3.68 11.34
C GLY A 53 -2.31 -4.30 10.08
N GLU A 54 -0.98 -4.32 9.99
CA GLU A 54 -0.28 -5.07 8.95
C GLU A 54 -0.18 -6.55 9.35
N SER A 55 -0.38 -7.42 8.37
CA SER A 55 -0.47 -8.87 8.56
C SER A 55 0.78 -9.52 9.16
N GLN A 56 1.96 -9.25 8.59
CA GLN A 56 3.19 -9.91 9.04
C GLN A 56 4.45 -9.10 8.76
N LEU A 57 5.16 -8.71 9.84
CA LEU A 57 6.50 -8.14 9.72
C LEU A 57 7.50 -9.16 9.17
N VAL A 58 7.63 -10.32 9.82
CA VAL A 58 8.58 -11.39 9.47
C VAL A 58 7.83 -12.70 9.21
N GLY A 59 7.94 -13.23 7.99
CA GLY A 59 7.51 -14.57 7.63
C GLY A 59 8.71 -15.47 7.41
N TYR A 60 8.57 -16.76 7.73
CA TYR A 60 9.58 -17.78 7.44
C TYR A 60 8.98 -18.83 6.49
N PRO A 61 9.79 -19.72 5.88
CA PRO A 61 9.35 -20.51 4.73
C PRO A 61 8.03 -21.25 4.91
N THR A 62 7.70 -21.75 6.09
CA THR A 62 6.45 -22.51 6.36
C THR A 62 5.30 -21.65 6.92
N GLN A 63 5.44 -20.32 6.94
CA GLN A 63 4.44 -19.39 7.48
C GLN A 63 4.23 -18.22 6.52
N PHE A 64 3.41 -18.45 5.49
CA PHE A 64 2.97 -17.45 4.50
C PHE A 64 4.06 -16.42 4.12
N PRO A 65 5.19 -16.86 3.53
CA PRO A 65 6.34 -15.98 3.28
C PRO A 65 6.00 -14.79 2.37
N SER A 66 4.98 -14.89 1.51
CA SER A 66 4.56 -13.79 0.64
C SER A 66 3.91 -12.60 1.36
N VAL A 67 3.50 -12.80 2.60
CA VAL A 67 2.88 -11.76 3.43
C VAL A 67 3.94 -10.84 4.05
N SER A 68 5.15 -11.36 4.26
CA SER A 68 6.19 -10.69 5.03
C SER A 68 6.59 -9.33 4.47
N MET A 69 7.06 -8.45 5.35
CA MET A 69 7.67 -7.16 4.99
C MET A 69 9.21 -7.21 4.91
N VAL A 70 9.85 -8.30 5.35
CA VAL A 70 11.29 -8.49 5.28
C VAL A 70 11.66 -9.86 4.72
N ASP A 71 12.80 -9.94 4.06
CA ASP A 71 13.37 -11.23 3.65
C ASP A 71 13.92 -11.96 4.89
N TRP A 72 13.37 -13.12 5.20
CA TRP A 72 13.79 -13.94 6.33
C TRP A 72 15.28 -14.33 6.30
N ASN A 73 15.89 -14.47 5.12
CA ASN A 73 17.26 -14.96 4.99
C ASN A 73 18.31 -13.91 5.36
N ASN A 74 18.00 -12.62 5.14
CA ASN A 74 18.98 -11.54 5.25
C ASN A 74 18.46 -10.29 5.97
N GLY A 75 17.20 -10.27 6.39
CA GLY A 75 16.56 -9.17 7.11
C GLY A 75 16.30 -7.92 6.27
N LYS A 76 16.51 -7.96 4.94
CA LYS A 76 16.33 -6.77 4.09
C LYS A 76 14.85 -6.45 3.89
N PRO A 77 14.48 -5.16 3.88
CA PRO A 77 13.12 -4.73 3.60
C PRO A 77 12.73 -5.01 2.15
N ASN A 78 11.48 -5.42 1.92
CA ASN A 78 10.88 -5.46 0.59
C ASN A 78 10.11 -4.15 0.29
N ALA A 79 9.54 -4.05 -0.92
CA ALA A 79 8.82 -2.86 -1.36
C ALA A 79 7.63 -2.50 -0.44
N ARG A 80 6.98 -3.49 0.16
CA ARG A 80 5.84 -3.28 1.07
C ARG A 80 6.25 -2.55 2.34
N LEU A 81 7.38 -2.93 2.94
CA LEU A 81 7.93 -2.24 4.10
C LEU A 81 8.33 -0.80 3.78
N TRP A 82 8.91 -0.57 2.59
CA TRP A 82 9.23 0.78 2.14
C TRP A 82 7.99 1.66 1.96
N VAL A 83 6.88 1.09 1.47
CA VAL A 83 5.60 1.80 1.41
C VAL A 83 5.05 2.07 2.81
N LEU A 84 5.07 1.10 3.72
CA LEU A 84 4.67 1.34 5.11
C LEU A 84 5.47 2.49 5.73
N LYS A 85 6.79 2.51 5.54
CA LYS A 85 7.65 3.60 5.98
C LYS A 85 7.25 4.93 5.35
N LEU A 86 7.01 4.95 4.03
CA LEU A 86 6.56 6.16 3.33
C LEU A 86 5.27 6.70 3.95
N LEU A 87 4.28 5.84 4.23
CA LEU A 87 3.01 6.25 4.82
C LEU A 87 3.20 6.74 6.26
N HIS A 88 3.90 5.97 7.09
CA HIS A 88 4.19 6.30 8.49
C HIS A 88 4.91 7.63 8.64
N ASP A 89 5.93 7.88 7.81
CA ASP A 89 6.73 9.11 7.90
C ASP A 89 5.97 10.34 7.36
N ASN A 90 4.88 10.13 6.61
CA ASN A 90 4.19 11.20 5.93
C ASN A 90 2.81 11.57 6.44
N PHE A 91 2.10 10.63 7.04
CA PHE A 91 0.72 10.79 7.49
C PHE A 91 0.62 10.35 8.94
N GLY A 92 -0.10 11.11 9.77
CA GLY A 92 -0.23 10.78 11.18
C GLY A 92 -1.46 11.35 11.88
N PRO A 93 -1.65 10.97 13.15
CA PRO A 93 -2.79 11.42 13.94
C PRO A 93 -2.89 12.96 14.00
N GLY A 94 -4.10 13.47 13.73
CA GLY A 94 -4.38 14.90 13.72
C GLY A 94 -4.15 15.61 12.38
N ASP A 95 -3.68 14.89 11.36
CA ASP A 95 -3.70 15.39 9.99
C ASP A 95 -5.15 15.53 9.50
N LYS A 96 -5.41 16.58 8.73
CA LYS A 96 -6.74 16.89 8.20
C LYS A 96 -6.83 16.42 6.76
N ILE A 97 -7.69 15.44 6.48
CA ILE A 97 -8.02 15.04 5.11
C ILE A 97 -8.72 16.23 4.43
N VAL A 98 -8.29 16.54 3.21
CA VAL A 98 -8.88 17.60 2.38
C VAL A 98 -9.43 17.01 1.08
N GLU A 99 -10.49 17.63 0.56
CA GLU A 99 -11.13 17.20 -0.67
C GLU A 99 -10.19 17.38 -1.88
N ILE A 100 -10.14 16.37 -2.75
CA ILE A 100 -9.52 16.45 -4.06
C ILE A 100 -10.64 16.61 -5.08
N SER A 101 -10.77 17.78 -5.68
CA SER A 101 -11.77 18.03 -6.72
C SER A 101 -11.13 17.89 -8.11
N PRO A 102 -11.81 17.28 -9.10
CA PRO A 102 -11.36 17.28 -10.48
C PRO A 102 -11.21 18.71 -11.01
N SER A 103 -10.14 18.99 -11.76
CA SER A 103 -9.84 20.33 -12.29
C SER A 103 -10.85 20.83 -13.35
N SER A 104 -11.69 19.95 -13.88
CA SER A 104 -12.78 20.29 -14.79
C SER A 104 -14.00 19.42 -14.50
N ARG A 105 -15.22 19.97 -14.56
CA ARG A 105 -16.46 19.21 -14.52
C ARG A 105 -17.16 19.28 -15.89
N PRO A 106 -17.73 18.17 -16.39
CA PRO A 106 -17.64 16.81 -15.84
C PRO A 106 -16.36 16.13 -16.36
N ALA A 107 -15.24 16.20 -15.64
CA ALA A 107 -14.18 15.22 -15.84
C ALA A 107 -14.75 13.87 -15.41
N PRO A 108 -14.54 12.80 -16.19
CA PRO A 108 -14.81 11.46 -15.69
C PRO A 108 -14.08 11.29 -14.35
N GLU A 109 -14.71 10.62 -13.39
CA GLU A 109 -13.98 10.05 -12.25
C GLU A 109 -12.71 9.41 -12.81
N GLN A 110 -11.55 9.58 -12.16
CA GLN A 110 -10.33 8.96 -12.64
C GLN A 110 -10.24 7.56 -12.01
N PRO A 111 -10.85 6.50 -12.59
CA PRO A 111 -10.93 5.19 -11.93
C PRO A 111 -9.57 4.53 -11.77
N TYR A 112 -8.52 5.11 -12.35
CA TYR A 112 -7.16 4.55 -12.43
C TYR A 112 -6.19 5.14 -11.41
N VAL A 113 -6.59 6.18 -10.67
CA VAL A 113 -5.75 6.80 -9.63
C VAL A 113 -6.54 6.93 -8.35
N THR A 114 -5.97 6.48 -7.24
CA THR A 114 -6.48 6.79 -5.90
C THR A 114 -5.63 7.91 -5.30
N GLY A 115 -6.28 8.92 -4.72
CA GLY A 115 -5.62 10.06 -4.10
C GLY A 115 -6.06 10.27 -2.66
N LEU A 116 -5.12 10.55 -1.77
CA LEU A 116 -5.38 11.02 -0.41
C LEU A 116 -4.59 12.31 -0.18
N ALA A 117 -5.29 13.43 0.00
CA ALA A 117 -4.67 14.71 0.30
C ALA A 117 -4.90 15.08 1.77
N VAL A 118 -3.85 15.57 2.43
CA VAL A 118 -3.91 16.00 3.83
C VAL A 118 -3.21 17.34 4.04
N VAL A 119 -3.69 18.09 5.02
CA VAL A 119 -2.93 19.15 5.69
C VAL A 119 -2.45 18.58 7.01
N THR A 120 -1.13 18.42 7.14
CA THR A 120 -0.52 17.88 8.34
C THR A 120 -0.74 18.78 9.55
N ARG A 121 -0.56 18.27 10.77
CA ARG A 121 -0.60 19.09 11.99
C ARG A 121 0.36 20.29 11.96
N ALA A 122 1.48 20.17 11.25
CA ALA A 122 2.46 21.24 11.05
C ALA A 122 2.06 22.24 9.93
N GLY A 123 0.87 22.11 9.35
CA GLY A 123 0.37 22.96 8.26
C GLY A 123 0.91 22.61 6.86
N LYS A 124 1.76 21.58 6.73
CA LYS A 124 2.27 21.14 5.41
C LYS A 124 1.20 20.39 4.64
N ARG A 125 1.09 20.65 3.34
CA ARG A 125 0.24 19.89 2.41
C ARG A 125 0.99 18.65 1.92
N LYS A 126 0.33 17.50 1.91
CA LYS A 126 0.86 16.24 1.36
C LYS A 126 -0.23 15.53 0.57
N MET A 127 0.18 14.79 -0.45
CA MET A 127 -0.72 13.99 -1.28
C MET A 127 -0.09 12.62 -1.52
N LEU A 128 -0.85 11.56 -1.22
CA LEU A 128 -0.56 10.20 -1.66
C LEU A 128 -1.30 9.96 -2.98
N LEU A 129 -0.60 9.37 -3.94
CA LEU A 129 -1.15 8.97 -5.23
C LEU A 129 -0.81 7.50 -5.47
N VAL A 130 -1.80 6.71 -5.86
CA VAL A 130 -1.63 5.30 -6.23
C VAL A 130 -2.11 5.11 -7.65
N ASN A 131 -1.19 4.72 -8.54
CA ASN A 131 -1.50 4.35 -9.91
C ASN A 131 -1.96 2.89 -9.96
N LYS A 132 -3.21 2.66 -10.40
CA LYS A 132 -3.81 1.32 -10.53
C LYS A 132 -3.53 0.68 -11.91
N ARG A 133 -2.62 1.26 -12.69
CA ARG A 133 -2.22 0.77 -14.01
C ARG A 133 -0.79 0.23 -14.00
N ASP A 134 -0.56 -0.69 -14.91
CA ASP A 134 0.73 -1.25 -15.30
C ASP A 134 1.52 -0.33 -16.26
N ARG A 135 1.10 0.92 -16.41
CA ARG A 135 1.71 1.93 -17.29
C ARG A 135 1.73 3.29 -16.61
N ASN A 136 2.66 4.13 -17.06
CA ASN A 136 2.77 5.50 -16.56
C ASN A 136 1.49 6.30 -16.83
N LEU A 137 1.20 7.23 -15.93
CA LEU A 137 0.13 8.22 -16.04
C LEU A 137 0.73 9.61 -15.81
N ASP A 138 0.42 10.54 -16.71
CA ASP A 138 0.77 11.95 -16.53
C ASP A 138 -0.38 12.65 -15.80
N LEU A 139 -0.08 13.27 -14.67
CA LEU A 139 -1.06 13.95 -13.82
C LEU A 139 -0.66 15.41 -13.64
N SER A 140 -1.64 16.31 -13.77
CA SER A 140 -1.49 17.72 -13.41
C SER A 140 -2.16 17.96 -12.05
N ILE A 141 -1.41 18.52 -11.10
CA ILE A 141 -1.88 18.79 -9.74
C ILE A 141 -1.88 20.31 -9.54
N ALA A 142 -3.06 20.91 -9.52
CA ALA A 142 -3.19 22.35 -9.27
C ALA A 142 -3.07 22.66 -7.78
N GLY A 143 -2.32 23.71 -7.43
CA GLY A 143 -2.19 24.19 -6.04
C GLY A 143 -1.31 23.34 -5.12
N ALA A 144 -0.50 22.45 -5.71
CA ALA A 144 0.60 21.74 -5.05
C ALA A 144 1.80 22.67 -4.81
#